data_AF-A0A5C7PSN4-F1
#
_entry.id   AF-A0A5C7PSN4-F1
#
_cell.length_a   1.000
_cell.length_b   1.000
_cell.length_c   1.000
_cell.angle_alpha   90.00
_cell.angle_beta   90.00
_cell.angle_gamma   90.00
#
_symmetry.space_group_name_H-M   'P 1'
#
loop_
_entity.id
_entity.type
_entity.pdbx_description
1 polymer ?
#
loop_
_entity_poly.entity_id
_entity_poly.type
_entity_poly.pdbx_seq_one_letter_code
_entity_poly.pdbx_strand_id
1 'polypeptide(L)'
;MSVPSSAGASAPAPATRDVPAAFLASAQRAGRDASAWTVADLERDTRWVTRLDDDDRAARLAGVRAGQVPDKPLLQYRAGDFPFGARVVARLRAAVHEAEHGRGIALVKGLPRAGVTAAEFELMTWAIGLHLGVARPQDKLTRYINAVKDVGVDYRSPTGRGYSSNAELDFHVDSGDVVLLSCYNQAPQGGDSLCSSGVSAWRQLVAERPDLARVLETESVPFSRQGEQSEGEPPYTMTTVFARTPTDVFCAWNRNRIHNGLKLPDAPACSDALREGVELLDQILRRPQ
;
A
#
# COMPACT_ATOMS: atom_id res chain seq x y z
N MET A 1 23.32 19.67 -50.70
CA MET A 1 22.49 20.50 -49.79
C MET A 1 22.23 19.65 -48.56
N SER A 2 22.99 19.89 -47.49
CA SER A 2 22.97 19.10 -46.25
C SER A 2 22.31 19.95 -45.18
N VAL A 3 21.24 19.44 -44.58
CA VAL A 3 20.55 20.07 -43.45
C VAL A 3 21.30 19.66 -42.17
N PRO A 4 21.73 20.59 -41.30
CA PRO A 4 22.38 20.20 -40.07
C PRO A 4 21.34 19.75 -39.04
N SER A 5 21.65 18.63 -38.40
CA SER A 5 20.96 18.11 -37.22
C SER A 5 21.15 19.06 -36.04
N SER A 6 20.06 19.61 -35.51
CA SER A 6 20.05 20.34 -34.25
C SER A 6 20.09 19.33 -33.10
N ALA A 7 21.27 19.17 -32.50
CA ALA A 7 21.40 18.53 -31.21
C ALA A 7 20.59 19.34 -30.18
N GLY A 8 19.58 18.70 -29.59
CA GLY A 8 18.78 19.29 -28.52
C GLY A 8 19.68 19.62 -27.34
N ALA A 9 19.69 20.89 -26.94
CA ALA A 9 20.31 21.32 -25.70
C ALA A 9 19.59 20.64 -24.53
N SER A 10 20.33 19.89 -23.70
CA SER A 10 19.82 19.39 -22.43
C SER A 10 19.47 20.59 -21.55
N ALA A 11 18.25 20.64 -21.03
CA ALA A 11 17.87 21.60 -20.01
C ALA A 11 18.84 21.49 -18.81
N PRO A 12 19.27 22.62 -18.21
CA PRO A 12 20.14 22.59 -17.05
C PRO A 12 19.42 21.91 -15.88
N ALA A 13 20.10 20.98 -15.19
CA ALA A 13 19.59 20.35 -13.99
C ALA A 13 19.28 21.41 -12.92
N PRO A 14 18.08 21.41 -12.28
CA PRO A 14 17.81 22.27 -11.14
C PRO A 14 18.83 22.01 -10.03
N ALA A 15 19.27 23.08 -9.39
CA ALA A 15 20.45 23.09 -8.56
C ALA A 15 20.29 22.23 -7.29
N THR A 16 21.05 21.14 -7.21
CA THR A 16 21.39 20.43 -5.96
C THR A 16 22.11 21.32 -4.92
N ARG A 17 22.36 22.61 -5.22
CA ARG A 17 23.23 23.51 -4.46
C ARG A 17 22.61 24.08 -3.17
N ASP A 18 21.29 24.01 -2.98
CA ASP A 18 20.60 24.61 -1.82
C ASP A 18 20.10 23.61 -0.78
N VAL A 19 20.41 22.31 -0.92
CA VAL A 19 20.00 21.29 0.06
C VAL A 19 21.06 21.17 1.16
N PRO A 20 20.72 21.38 2.45
CA PRO A 20 21.69 21.27 3.54
C PRO A 20 22.37 19.90 3.58
N ALA A 21 23.69 19.86 3.73
CA ALA A 21 24.45 18.61 3.83
C ALA A 21 23.96 17.70 4.98
N ALA A 22 23.51 18.30 6.08
CA ALA A 22 22.92 17.58 7.20
C ALA A 22 21.61 16.85 6.82
N PHE A 23 20.78 17.47 5.97
CA PHE A 23 19.58 16.82 5.42
C PHE A 23 19.99 15.64 4.54
N LEU A 24 20.92 15.81 3.61
CA LEU A 24 21.36 14.74 2.70
C LEU A 24 21.86 13.53 3.47
N ALA A 25 22.72 13.75 4.47
CA ALA A 25 23.29 12.69 5.27
C ALA A 25 22.24 11.89 6.05
N SER A 26 21.21 12.55 6.61
CA SER A 26 20.13 11.85 7.33
C SER A 26 19.15 11.19 6.36
N ALA A 27 18.77 11.88 5.28
CA ALA A 27 17.83 11.43 4.26
C ALA A 27 18.28 10.15 3.56
N GLN A 28 19.56 10.04 3.19
CA GLN A 28 20.12 8.87 2.49
C GLN A 28 20.10 7.59 3.34
N ARG A 29 20.15 7.72 4.66
CA ARG A 29 20.16 6.59 5.60
C ARG A 29 18.78 6.31 6.21
N ALA A 30 17.77 7.09 5.85
CA ALA A 30 16.48 6.98 6.48
C ALA A 30 15.75 5.70 6.06
N GLY A 31 14.97 5.15 7.00
CA GLY A 31 14.27 3.88 6.85
C GLY A 31 15.20 2.69 7.07
N ARG A 32 14.62 1.57 7.48
CA ARG A 32 15.35 0.32 7.75
C ARG A 32 15.90 -0.26 6.45
N ASP A 33 17.14 -0.74 6.48
CA ASP A 33 17.78 -1.37 5.32
C ASP A 33 17.01 -2.60 4.82
N ALA A 34 16.42 -3.38 5.73
CA ALA A 34 15.60 -4.54 5.37
C ALA A 34 14.38 -4.15 4.52
N SER A 35 13.85 -2.94 4.72
CA SER A 35 12.71 -2.42 3.95
C SER A 35 13.15 -1.72 2.65
N ALA A 36 14.44 -1.45 2.45
CA ALA A 36 14.99 -0.76 1.27
C ALA A 36 15.47 -1.75 0.20
N TRP A 37 14.58 -2.65 -0.25
CA TRP A 37 14.88 -3.70 -1.21
C TRP A 37 14.63 -3.30 -2.67
N THR A 38 15.31 -3.99 -3.59
CA THR A 38 15.03 -4.05 -5.03
C THR A 38 14.37 -5.38 -5.39
N VAL A 39 13.92 -5.55 -6.65
CA VAL A 39 13.39 -6.85 -7.12
C VAL A 39 14.41 -7.97 -6.93
N ALA A 40 15.67 -7.72 -7.28
CA ALA A 40 16.74 -8.72 -7.16
C ALA A 40 16.99 -9.16 -5.71
N ASP A 41 16.74 -8.29 -4.72
CA ASP A 41 16.89 -8.64 -3.31
C ASP A 41 15.77 -9.58 -2.84
N LEU A 42 14.53 -9.37 -3.31
CA LEU A 42 13.40 -10.24 -3.01
C LEU A 42 13.47 -11.60 -3.71
N GLU A 43 14.08 -11.66 -4.90
CA GLU A 43 14.36 -12.90 -5.62
C GLU A 43 15.45 -13.71 -4.92
N ARG A 44 16.50 -13.05 -4.43
CA ARG A 44 17.61 -13.69 -3.72
C ARG A 44 17.18 -14.22 -2.35
N ASP A 45 16.29 -13.51 -1.67
CA ASP A 45 15.88 -13.83 -0.31
C ASP A 45 14.36 -13.88 -0.15
N THR A 46 13.82 -15.09 -0.25
CA THR A 46 12.38 -15.35 -0.17
C THR A 46 11.87 -15.56 1.25
N ARG A 47 12.59 -15.14 2.30
CA ARG A 47 12.15 -15.29 3.71
C ARG A 47 10.83 -14.58 4.03
N TRP A 48 10.41 -13.63 3.18
CA TRP A 48 9.10 -12.98 3.24
C TRP A 48 7.94 -13.89 2.79
N VAL A 49 8.22 -15.08 2.24
CA VAL A 49 7.20 -16.05 1.81
C VAL A 49 7.06 -17.15 2.86
N THR A 50 5.91 -17.17 3.53
CA THR A 50 5.52 -18.25 4.45
C THR A 50 4.62 -19.25 3.72
N ARG A 51 4.91 -20.54 3.83
CA ARG A 51 4.10 -21.62 3.23
C ARG A 51 3.43 -22.45 4.32
N LEU A 52 2.11 -22.56 4.20
CA LEU A 52 1.28 -23.37 5.08
C LEU A 52 1.13 -24.76 4.45
N ASP A 53 1.46 -25.78 5.25
CA ASP A 53 1.36 -27.18 4.83
C ASP A 53 -0.09 -27.68 4.86
N ASP A 54 -0.30 -28.95 4.51
CA ASP A 54 -1.64 -29.53 4.40
C ASP A 54 -2.33 -29.67 5.76
N ASP A 55 -1.56 -29.95 6.82
CA ASP A 55 -2.08 -29.96 8.19
C ASP A 55 -2.55 -28.57 8.62
N ASP A 56 -1.74 -27.54 8.34
CA ASP A 56 -2.10 -26.15 8.59
C ASP A 56 -3.39 -25.76 7.83
N ARG A 57 -3.57 -26.25 6.60
CA ARG A 57 -4.76 -26.00 5.76
C ARG A 57 -6.01 -26.65 6.30
N ALA A 58 -5.93 -27.95 6.62
CA ALA A 58 -7.05 -28.72 7.13
C ALA A 58 -7.54 -28.15 8.47
N ALA A 59 -6.60 -27.83 9.37
CA ALA A 59 -6.91 -27.24 10.67
C ALA A 59 -7.66 -25.90 10.55
N ARG A 60 -7.26 -25.02 9.61
CA ARG A 60 -7.96 -23.73 9.38
C ARG A 60 -9.38 -23.93 8.90
N LEU A 61 -9.58 -24.74 7.87
CA LEU A 61 -10.92 -24.94 7.31
C LEU A 61 -11.85 -25.57 8.35
N ALA A 62 -11.36 -26.56 9.10
CA ALA A 62 -12.10 -27.16 10.20
C ALA A 62 -12.42 -26.12 11.29
N GLY A 63 -11.45 -25.29 11.68
CA GLY A 63 -11.65 -24.23 12.68
C GLY A 63 -12.66 -23.17 12.26
N VAL A 64 -12.63 -22.74 11.00
CA VAL A 64 -13.63 -21.80 10.44
C VAL A 64 -15.03 -22.41 10.48
N ARG A 65 -15.18 -23.65 10.02
CA ARG A 65 -16.47 -24.35 9.99
C ARG A 65 -17.03 -24.61 11.39
N ALA A 66 -16.16 -24.98 12.34
CA ALA A 66 -16.55 -25.20 13.72
C ALA A 66 -16.98 -23.91 14.43
N GLY A 67 -16.34 -22.78 14.12
CA GLY A 67 -16.67 -21.48 14.68
C GLY A 67 -17.85 -20.79 14.01
N GLN A 68 -18.23 -21.21 12.79
CA GLN A 68 -19.28 -20.56 12.01
C GLN A 68 -20.65 -20.69 12.67
N VAL A 69 -21.30 -19.54 12.89
CA VAL A 69 -22.68 -19.44 13.34
C VAL A 69 -23.49 -18.74 12.26
N PRO A 70 -24.60 -19.34 11.76
CA PRO A 70 -25.48 -18.69 10.79
C PRO A 70 -25.91 -17.30 11.25
N ASP A 71 -25.90 -16.34 10.31
CA ASP A 71 -26.33 -14.95 10.50
C ASP A 71 -25.62 -14.14 11.61
N LYS A 72 -24.57 -14.70 12.25
CA LYS A 72 -23.76 -13.97 13.23
C LYS A 72 -22.92 -12.91 12.51
N PRO A 73 -23.06 -11.61 12.84
CA PRO A 73 -22.26 -10.54 12.24
C PRO A 73 -20.76 -10.70 12.53
N LEU A 74 -19.90 -10.33 11.56
CA LEU A 74 -18.44 -10.45 11.67
C LEU A 74 -17.88 -9.84 12.96
N LEU A 75 -18.33 -8.64 13.34
CA LEU A 75 -17.86 -7.92 14.54
C LEU A 75 -18.21 -8.62 15.87
N GLN A 76 -19.12 -9.59 15.88
CA GLN A 76 -19.44 -10.38 17.08
C GLN A 76 -18.50 -11.57 17.27
N TYR A 77 -17.70 -11.92 16.27
CA TYR A 77 -16.71 -12.97 16.42
C TYR A 77 -15.50 -12.51 17.23
N ARG A 78 -14.83 -13.46 17.88
CA ARG A 78 -13.58 -13.28 18.61
C ARG A 78 -12.55 -14.29 18.12
N ALA A 79 -11.26 -14.01 18.35
CA ALA A 79 -10.17 -14.92 17.98
C ALA A 79 -10.37 -16.34 18.56
N GLY A 80 -10.92 -16.44 19.77
CA GLY A 80 -11.24 -17.71 20.43
C GLY A 80 -12.33 -18.54 19.75
N ASP A 81 -13.17 -17.93 18.90
CA ASP A 81 -14.17 -18.66 18.10
C ASP A 81 -13.51 -19.50 16.99
N PHE A 82 -12.24 -19.22 16.66
CA PHE A 82 -11.50 -19.86 15.56
C PHE A 82 -10.14 -20.42 16.05
N PRO A 83 -10.12 -21.61 16.66
CA PRO A 83 -8.89 -22.20 17.21
C PRO A 83 -7.99 -22.74 16.09
N PHE A 84 -7.22 -21.86 15.43
CA PHE A 84 -6.28 -22.24 14.37
C PHE A 84 -5.05 -23.03 14.85
N GLY A 85 -4.88 -23.18 16.17
CA GLY A 85 -3.72 -23.83 16.76
C GLY A 85 -2.50 -22.90 16.84
N ALA A 86 -1.69 -23.09 17.89
CA ALA A 86 -0.57 -22.19 18.21
C ALA A 86 0.46 -22.09 17.07
N ARG A 87 0.73 -23.20 16.36
CA ARG A 87 1.66 -23.27 15.22
C ARG A 87 1.25 -22.33 14.08
N VAL A 88 -0.02 -22.37 13.67
CA VAL A 88 -0.54 -21.55 12.57
C VAL A 88 -0.58 -20.08 12.98
N VAL A 89 -1.07 -19.78 14.18
CA VAL A 89 -1.10 -18.41 14.71
C VAL A 89 0.31 -17.82 14.77
N ALA A 90 1.32 -18.60 15.21
CA ALA A 90 2.71 -18.15 15.22
C ALA A 90 3.23 -17.82 13.81
N ARG A 91 2.90 -18.63 12.80
CA ARG A 91 3.28 -18.37 11.40
C ARG A 91 2.61 -17.11 10.84
N LEU A 92 1.32 -16.92 11.12
CA LEU A 92 0.60 -15.71 10.69
C LEU A 92 1.16 -14.45 11.36
N ARG A 93 1.46 -14.52 12.66
CA ARG A 93 2.11 -13.42 13.40
C ARG A 93 3.52 -13.12 12.90
N ALA A 94 4.30 -14.14 12.54
CA ALA A 94 5.61 -13.95 11.93
C ALA A 94 5.51 -13.24 10.57
N ALA A 95 4.49 -13.55 9.76
CA ALA A 95 4.25 -12.85 8.50
C ALA A 95 3.88 -11.38 8.72
N VAL A 96 3.01 -11.07 9.70
CA VAL A 96 2.70 -9.67 10.06
C VAL A 96 3.93 -8.96 10.57
N HIS A 97 4.74 -9.59 11.43
CA HIS A 97 5.98 -9.00 11.92
C HIS A 97 6.99 -8.72 10.78
N GLU A 98 7.09 -9.59 9.76
CA GLU A 98 7.91 -9.34 8.57
C GLU A 98 7.37 -8.14 7.76
N ALA A 99 6.05 -7.98 7.67
CA ALA A 99 5.44 -6.82 7.03
C ALA A 99 5.64 -5.53 7.83
N GLU A 100 5.53 -5.55 9.16
CA GLU A 100 5.66 -4.35 10.00
C GLU A 100 7.10 -3.94 10.28
N HIS A 101 8.00 -4.91 10.46
CA HIS A 101 9.35 -4.69 10.96
C HIS A 101 10.47 -5.19 10.03
N GLY A 102 10.14 -6.05 9.07
CA GLY A 102 11.08 -6.58 8.08
C GLY A 102 11.02 -5.79 6.77
N ARG A 103 10.73 -6.48 5.68
CA ARG A 103 10.71 -5.91 4.32
C ARG A 103 9.56 -4.95 4.03
N GLY A 104 8.55 -4.85 4.89
CA GLY A 104 7.34 -4.09 4.54
C GLY A 104 6.28 -4.95 3.82
N ILE A 105 6.58 -6.22 3.54
CA ILE A 105 5.71 -7.15 2.82
C ILE A 105 5.87 -8.57 3.34
N ALA A 106 4.80 -9.37 3.27
CA ALA A 106 4.85 -10.81 3.50
C ALA A 106 3.82 -11.52 2.62
N LEU A 107 4.14 -12.73 2.17
CA LEU A 107 3.26 -13.57 1.37
C LEU A 107 3.00 -14.90 2.07
N VAL A 108 1.74 -15.12 2.45
CA VAL A 108 1.30 -16.36 3.06
C VAL A 108 0.66 -17.25 1.98
N LYS A 109 1.34 -18.32 1.59
CA LYS A 109 0.85 -19.29 0.61
C LYS A 109 0.18 -20.47 1.30
N GLY A 110 -0.87 -20.99 0.65
CA GLY A 110 -1.55 -22.19 1.08
C GLY A 110 -2.77 -21.94 1.96
N LEU A 111 -3.54 -20.89 1.68
CA LEU A 111 -4.91 -20.82 2.18
C LEU A 111 -5.78 -21.86 1.43
N PRO A 112 -6.69 -22.56 2.13
CA PRO A 112 -7.55 -23.56 1.50
C PRO A 112 -8.55 -22.90 0.54
N ARG A 113 -8.74 -23.52 -0.63
CA ARG A 113 -9.68 -23.06 -1.66
C ARG A 113 -10.63 -24.16 -2.15
N ALA A 114 -10.12 -25.37 -2.33
CA ALA A 114 -10.93 -26.51 -2.77
C ALA A 114 -12.05 -26.79 -1.76
N GLY A 115 -13.30 -26.86 -2.24
CA GLY A 115 -14.46 -27.12 -1.40
C GLY A 115 -14.78 -26.02 -0.38
N VAL A 116 -14.25 -24.79 -0.57
CA VAL A 116 -14.53 -23.61 0.26
C VAL A 116 -15.44 -22.66 -0.52
N THR A 117 -16.55 -22.27 0.10
CA THR A 117 -17.49 -21.27 -0.41
C THR A 117 -16.94 -19.85 -0.22
N ALA A 118 -17.50 -18.86 -0.93
CA ALA A 118 -17.10 -17.47 -0.78
C ALA A 118 -17.32 -16.95 0.66
N ALA A 119 -18.44 -17.33 1.28
CA ALA A 119 -18.76 -16.94 2.66
C ALA A 119 -17.79 -17.56 3.68
N GLU A 120 -17.43 -18.84 3.51
CA GLU A 120 -16.40 -19.48 4.35
C GLU A 120 -15.03 -18.81 4.17
N PHE A 121 -14.67 -18.41 2.94
CA PHE A 121 -13.39 -17.74 2.67
C PHE A 121 -13.33 -16.32 3.24
N GLU A 122 -14.45 -15.58 3.17
CA GLU A 122 -14.59 -14.28 3.82
C GLU A 122 -14.46 -14.42 5.34
N LEU A 123 -15.17 -15.38 5.94
CA LEU A 123 -15.09 -15.66 7.38
C LEU A 123 -13.68 -16.11 7.80
N MET A 124 -12.99 -16.89 6.96
CA MET A 124 -11.60 -17.29 7.18
C MET A 124 -10.65 -16.10 7.17
N THR A 125 -10.82 -15.19 6.21
CA THR A 125 -10.04 -13.96 6.11
C THR A 125 -10.25 -13.09 7.35
N TRP A 126 -11.51 -12.94 7.78
CA TRP A 126 -11.87 -12.25 9.01
C TRP A 126 -11.25 -12.89 10.25
N ALA A 127 -11.36 -14.22 10.39
CA ALA A 127 -10.81 -14.99 11.49
C ALA A 127 -9.27 -14.86 11.57
N ILE A 128 -8.57 -14.85 10.43
CA ILE A 128 -7.13 -14.53 10.38
C ILE A 128 -6.89 -13.14 10.97
N GLY A 129 -7.64 -12.12 10.55
CA GLY A 129 -7.54 -10.76 11.08
C GLY A 129 -7.71 -10.68 12.61
N LEU A 130 -8.68 -11.42 13.17
CA LEU A 130 -8.92 -11.47 14.63
C LEU A 130 -7.71 -11.99 15.43
N HIS A 131 -6.87 -12.82 14.83
CA HIS A 131 -5.63 -13.32 15.45
C HIS A 131 -4.45 -12.36 15.31
N LEU A 132 -4.55 -11.35 14.44
CA LEU A 132 -3.44 -10.49 14.05
C LEU A 132 -3.52 -9.10 14.67
N GLY A 133 -4.72 -8.51 14.76
CA GLY A 133 -4.87 -7.15 15.26
C GLY A 133 -6.31 -6.66 15.31
N VAL A 134 -6.47 -5.35 15.13
CA VAL A 134 -7.77 -4.67 15.18
C VAL A 134 -8.16 -4.19 13.79
N ALA A 135 -9.27 -4.72 13.26
CA ALA A 135 -9.79 -4.29 11.96
C ALA A 135 -10.22 -2.82 11.97
N ARG A 136 -9.98 -2.12 10.86
CA ARG A 136 -10.38 -0.72 10.66
C ARG A 136 -11.45 -0.63 9.56
N PRO A 137 -12.40 0.32 9.65
CA PRO A 137 -13.31 0.60 8.55
C PRO A 137 -12.53 1.00 7.27
N GLN A 138 -12.96 0.48 6.12
CA GLN A 138 -12.31 0.71 4.83
C GLN A 138 -13.03 1.75 3.95
N ASP A 139 -14.26 2.12 4.31
CA ASP A 139 -15.07 3.09 3.58
C ASP A 139 -16.16 3.76 4.42
N LYS A 140 -16.85 4.72 3.82
CA LYS A 140 -18.00 5.45 4.37
C LYS A 140 -19.14 4.59 4.88
N LEU A 141 -19.29 3.36 4.37
CA LEU A 141 -20.33 2.41 4.83
C LEU A 141 -19.87 1.59 6.03
N THR A 142 -18.66 1.85 6.56
CA THR A 142 -18.08 1.14 7.68
C THR A 142 -17.93 -0.36 7.40
N ARG A 143 -17.64 -0.71 6.14
CA ARG A 143 -17.25 -2.09 5.79
C ARG A 143 -15.81 -2.34 6.25
N TYR A 144 -15.58 -3.48 6.90
CA TYR A 144 -14.27 -3.88 7.42
C TYR A 144 -13.57 -4.92 6.53
N ILE A 145 -14.32 -5.52 5.62
CA ILE A 145 -13.84 -6.42 4.59
C ILE A 145 -14.60 -6.07 3.30
N ASN A 146 -13.87 -5.92 2.21
CA ASN A 146 -14.43 -5.63 0.90
C ASN A 146 -13.96 -6.70 -0.09
N ALA A 147 -14.89 -7.23 -0.87
CA ALA A 147 -14.54 -8.10 -1.98
C ALA A 147 -13.88 -7.24 -3.09
N VAL A 148 -12.65 -7.59 -3.44
CA VAL A 148 -11.98 -7.04 -4.63
C VAL A 148 -12.50 -7.80 -5.84
N LYS A 149 -13.37 -7.17 -6.63
CA LYS A 149 -13.94 -7.75 -7.85
C LYS A 149 -14.42 -6.64 -8.78
N ASP A 150 -14.36 -6.88 -10.08
CA ASP A 150 -14.95 -5.97 -11.06
C ASP A 150 -16.47 -5.97 -10.93
N VAL A 151 -17.04 -4.83 -10.55
CA VAL A 151 -18.49 -4.57 -10.53
C VAL A 151 -18.86 -3.39 -11.43
N GLY A 152 -17.96 -2.96 -12.33
CA GLY A 152 -18.21 -1.92 -13.32
C GLY A 152 -18.08 -0.47 -12.83
N VAL A 153 -17.37 -0.22 -11.73
CA VAL A 153 -17.13 1.15 -11.22
C VAL A 153 -15.95 1.80 -11.95
N ASP A 154 -16.08 3.09 -12.28
CA ASP A 154 -14.96 3.89 -12.80
C ASP A 154 -14.01 4.33 -11.67
N TYR A 155 -12.82 3.72 -11.62
CA TYR A 155 -11.76 4.02 -10.66
C TYR A 155 -11.29 5.49 -10.69
N ARG A 156 -11.31 6.15 -11.85
CA ARG A 156 -10.80 7.52 -12.03
C ARG A 156 -11.81 8.59 -11.63
N SER A 157 -13.04 8.20 -11.29
CA SER A 157 -14.05 9.13 -10.81
C SER A 157 -13.66 9.72 -9.44
N PRO A 158 -14.17 10.92 -9.06
CA PRO A 158 -13.86 11.54 -7.77
C PRO A 158 -14.22 10.70 -6.54
N THR A 159 -15.15 9.75 -6.70
CA THR A 159 -15.61 8.80 -5.67
C THR A 159 -15.21 7.35 -5.99
N GLY A 160 -14.40 7.15 -7.03
CA GLY A 160 -14.03 5.84 -7.56
C GLY A 160 -13.21 5.03 -6.56
N ARG A 161 -13.49 3.72 -6.50
CA ARG A 161 -12.78 2.77 -5.63
C ARG A 161 -12.20 1.64 -6.45
N GLY A 162 -10.87 1.46 -6.37
CA GLY A 162 -10.14 0.53 -7.22
C GLY A 162 -10.58 -0.92 -7.09
N TYR A 163 -10.97 -1.33 -5.88
CA TYR A 163 -11.44 -2.70 -5.60
C TYR A 163 -12.76 -3.08 -6.29
N SER A 164 -13.43 -2.13 -6.95
CA SER A 164 -14.71 -2.31 -7.64
C SER A 164 -14.60 -2.29 -9.18
N SER A 165 -13.37 -2.32 -9.74
CA SER A 165 -13.11 -2.12 -11.18
C SER A 165 -12.11 -3.14 -11.73
N ASN A 166 -11.99 -3.23 -13.06
CA ASN A 166 -10.91 -3.95 -13.75
C ASN A 166 -9.73 -3.06 -14.17
N ALA A 167 -9.70 -1.81 -13.70
CA ALA A 167 -8.65 -0.87 -14.06
C ALA A 167 -7.31 -1.24 -13.39
N GLU A 168 -6.21 -0.97 -14.08
CA GLU A 168 -4.89 -0.93 -13.45
C GLU A 168 -4.91 0.13 -12.34
N LEU A 169 -4.52 -0.28 -11.13
CA LEU A 169 -4.43 0.61 -9.98
C LEU A 169 -3.04 1.21 -9.88
N ASP A 170 -2.98 2.50 -9.60
CA ASP A 170 -1.72 3.16 -9.27
C ASP A 170 -1.18 2.63 -7.94
N PHE A 171 0.15 2.67 -7.75
CA PHE A 171 0.74 2.39 -6.44
C PHE A 171 0.12 3.31 -5.38
N HIS A 172 -0.20 2.74 -4.23
CA HIS A 172 -0.77 3.45 -3.10
C HIS A 172 -0.49 2.73 -1.79
N VAL A 173 -0.65 3.48 -0.71
CA VAL A 173 -0.63 3.04 0.68
C VAL A 173 -2.03 3.34 1.24
N ASP A 174 -2.64 2.33 1.86
CA ASP A 174 -3.94 2.46 2.50
C ASP A 174 -3.83 3.02 3.92
N SER A 175 -4.98 3.40 4.49
CA SER A 175 -5.06 3.81 5.88
C SER A 175 -5.04 2.60 6.82
N GLY A 176 -3.91 2.34 7.46
CA GLY A 176 -3.71 1.30 8.46
C GLY A 176 -2.23 0.94 8.62
N ASP A 177 -1.88 0.20 9.67
CA ASP A 177 -0.49 -0.28 9.86
C ASP A 177 -0.15 -1.41 8.88
N VAL A 178 -1.13 -2.30 8.60
CA VAL A 178 -1.01 -3.43 7.67
C VAL A 178 -2.32 -3.63 6.90
N VAL A 179 -2.21 -3.93 5.60
CA VAL A 179 -3.32 -4.39 4.77
C VAL A 179 -3.23 -5.90 4.57
N LEU A 180 -4.35 -6.60 4.78
CA LEU A 180 -4.47 -8.03 4.50
C LEU A 180 -5.32 -8.22 3.24
N LEU A 181 -4.70 -8.82 2.21
CA LEU A 181 -5.36 -9.20 0.96
C LEU A 181 -5.30 -10.73 0.79
N SER A 182 -6.46 -11.37 0.68
CA SER A 182 -6.58 -12.82 0.47
C SER A 182 -7.22 -13.12 -0.89
N CYS A 183 -6.57 -13.99 -1.68
CA CYS A 183 -7.05 -14.35 -3.00
C CYS A 183 -8.02 -15.55 -2.93
N TYR A 184 -9.30 -15.31 -3.18
CA TYR A 184 -10.31 -16.38 -3.31
C TYR A 184 -10.26 -17.04 -4.70
N ASN A 185 -10.27 -16.25 -5.77
CA ASN A 185 -10.13 -16.73 -7.14
C ASN A 185 -9.08 -15.89 -7.85
N GLN A 186 -8.16 -16.56 -8.55
CA GLN A 186 -7.23 -15.90 -9.45
C GLN A 186 -7.99 -15.41 -10.69
N ALA A 187 -7.70 -14.19 -11.14
CA ALA A 187 -8.25 -13.67 -12.39
C ALA A 187 -7.70 -14.49 -13.58
N PRO A 188 -8.53 -14.75 -14.63
CA PRO A 188 -8.03 -15.43 -15.83
C PRO A 188 -6.93 -14.66 -16.56
N GLN A 189 -6.98 -13.33 -16.50
CA GLN A 189 -6.00 -12.41 -17.07
C GLN A 189 -5.87 -11.19 -16.15
N GLY A 190 -4.64 -10.71 -15.95
CA GLY A 190 -4.36 -9.61 -15.03
C GLY A 190 -4.64 -9.97 -13.57
N GLY A 191 -4.95 -8.95 -12.76
CA GLY A 191 -5.17 -9.14 -11.32
C GLY A 191 -3.88 -9.39 -10.53
N ASP A 192 -2.72 -9.12 -11.14
CA ASP A 192 -1.42 -9.21 -10.49
C ASP A 192 -1.32 -8.16 -9.38
N SER A 193 -0.82 -8.58 -8.22
CA SER A 193 -0.51 -7.67 -7.11
C SER A 193 0.93 -7.20 -7.25
N LEU A 194 1.11 -5.89 -7.49
CA LEU A 194 2.41 -5.24 -7.56
C LEU A 194 2.75 -4.57 -6.23
N CYS A 195 4.02 -4.61 -5.85
CA CYS A 195 4.53 -3.96 -4.64
C CYS A 195 5.79 -3.17 -4.99
N SER A 196 5.96 -2.01 -4.36
CA SER A 196 7.19 -1.22 -4.41
C SER A 196 7.54 -0.78 -2.98
N SER A 197 8.83 -0.66 -2.68
CA SER A 197 9.27 -0.19 -1.37
C SER A 197 9.25 1.34 -1.31
N GLY A 198 8.46 1.89 -0.38
CA GLY A 198 8.47 3.32 -0.08
C GLY A 198 9.83 3.82 0.43
N VAL A 199 10.62 2.95 1.09
CA VAL A 199 11.98 3.30 1.57
C VAL A 199 12.96 3.33 0.41
N SER A 200 12.90 2.36 -0.51
CA SER A 200 13.72 2.37 -1.72
C SER A 200 13.39 3.57 -2.61
N ALA A 201 12.10 3.85 -2.82
CA ALA A 201 11.64 5.01 -3.56
C ALA A 201 12.11 6.33 -2.92
N TRP A 202 12.05 6.44 -1.59
CA TRP A 202 12.61 7.56 -0.84
C TRP A 202 14.12 7.73 -1.10
N ARG A 203 14.92 6.67 -0.91
CA ARG A 203 16.37 6.71 -1.10
C ARG A 203 16.75 7.07 -2.53
N GLN A 204 16.00 6.57 -3.51
CA GLN A 204 16.17 6.90 -4.92
C GLN A 204 15.82 8.36 -5.22
N LEU A 205 14.72 8.87 -4.67
CA LEU A 205 14.34 10.27 -4.81
C LEU A 205 15.42 11.21 -4.22
N VAL A 206 15.96 10.88 -3.04
CA VAL A 206 17.05 11.64 -2.42
C VAL A 206 18.33 11.61 -3.27
N ALA A 207 18.63 10.48 -3.91
CA ALA A 207 19.80 10.35 -4.78
C ALA A 207 19.65 11.15 -6.09
N GLU A 208 18.46 11.16 -6.69
CA GLU A 208 18.21 11.79 -7.99
C GLU A 208 17.90 13.28 -7.88
N ARG A 209 17.02 13.66 -6.94
CA ARG A 209 16.51 15.02 -6.74
C ARG A 209 16.32 15.30 -5.24
N PRO A 210 17.41 15.49 -4.49
CA PRO A 210 17.32 15.74 -3.04
C PRO A 210 16.56 17.03 -2.70
N ASP A 211 16.52 17.99 -3.60
CA ASP A 211 15.71 19.19 -3.51
C ASP A 211 14.21 18.86 -3.50
N LEU A 212 13.75 17.99 -4.39
CA LEU A 212 12.37 17.52 -4.42
C LEU A 212 12.05 16.57 -3.26
N ALA A 213 13.00 15.73 -2.85
CA ALA A 213 12.85 14.90 -1.65
C ALA A 213 12.57 15.75 -0.41
N ARG A 214 13.28 16.88 -0.27
CA ARG A 214 13.04 17.85 0.80
C ARG A 214 11.66 18.47 0.69
N VAL A 215 11.25 18.89 -0.51
CA VAL A 215 9.91 19.44 -0.76
C VAL A 215 8.83 18.44 -0.38
N LEU A 216 8.93 17.17 -0.78
CA LEU A 216 7.96 16.12 -0.44
C LEU A 216 7.89 15.79 1.06
N GLU A 217 8.94 16.11 1.82
CA GLU A 217 8.95 16.00 3.28
C GLU A 217 8.39 17.24 3.98
N THR A 218 8.62 18.45 3.45
CA THR A 218 8.32 19.70 4.16
C THR A 218 7.04 20.39 3.72
N GLU A 219 6.65 20.24 2.46
CA GLU A 219 5.43 20.87 1.91
C GLU A 219 4.25 19.91 2.02
N SER A 220 3.08 20.47 2.35
CA SER A 220 1.83 19.70 2.43
C SER A 220 1.08 19.72 1.11
N VAL A 221 0.50 18.58 0.74
CA VAL A 221 -0.36 18.39 -0.43
C VAL A 221 -1.81 18.17 0.03
N PRO A 222 -2.82 18.71 -0.68
CA PRO A 222 -4.21 18.33 -0.46
C PRO A 222 -4.41 16.87 -0.87
N PHE A 223 -4.77 16.04 0.10
CA PHE A 223 -5.04 14.62 -0.07
C PHE A 223 -6.55 14.41 -0.02
N SER A 224 -7.16 14.14 -1.17
CA SER A 224 -8.61 14.02 -1.29
C SER A 224 -9.18 12.99 -0.31
N ARG A 225 -10.32 13.29 0.30
CA ARG A 225 -11.12 12.33 1.05
C ARG A 225 -12.03 11.49 0.14
N GLN A 226 -11.99 11.69 -1.18
CA GLN A 226 -12.80 10.97 -2.17
C GLN A 226 -14.31 10.96 -1.85
N GLY A 227 -14.80 12.11 -1.39
CA GLY A 227 -16.18 12.21 -0.96
C GLY A 227 -16.47 11.50 0.36
N GLU A 228 -15.46 11.18 1.17
CA GLU A 228 -15.59 10.52 2.49
C GLU A 228 -15.57 11.43 3.71
N GLN A 229 -15.50 12.74 3.51
CA GLN A 229 -15.59 13.72 4.58
C GLN A 229 -16.95 13.71 5.28
N SER A 230 -16.95 14.08 6.57
CA SER A 230 -18.16 14.38 7.35
C SER A 230 -18.84 15.65 6.84
N GLU A 231 -20.10 15.86 7.20
CA GLU A 231 -20.80 17.11 6.89
C GLU A 231 -20.06 18.32 7.48
N GLY A 232 -19.83 19.33 6.64
CA GLY A 232 -19.10 20.55 7.03
C GLY A 232 -17.57 20.43 7.05
N GLU A 233 -16.99 19.23 6.85
CA GLU A 233 -15.54 19.06 6.73
C GLU A 233 -15.05 19.32 5.29
N PRO A 234 -13.80 19.79 5.11
CA PRO A 234 -13.22 19.91 3.78
C PRO A 234 -13.15 18.56 3.04
N PRO A 235 -13.28 18.53 1.70
CA PRO A 235 -13.18 17.32 0.89
C PRO A 235 -11.74 16.77 0.76
N TYR A 236 -10.80 17.29 1.53
CA TYR A 236 -9.39 16.88 1.58
C TYR A 236 -8.85 16.98 3.01
N THR A 237 -7.69 16.37 3.24
CA THR A 237 -6.81 16.66 4.38
C THR A 237 -5.47 17.15 3.85
N MET A 238 -4.76 17.98 4.61
CA MET A 238 -3.37 18.32 4.27
C MET A 238 -2.44 17.27 4.86
N THR A 239 -1.46 16.80 4.09
CA THR A 239 -0.42 15.86 4.54
C THR A 239 0.87 16.13 3.78
N THR A 240 2.02 15.78 4.35
CA THR A 240 3.26 15.65 3.57
C THR A 240 3.26 14.28 2.88
N VAL A 241 3.98 14.14 1.75
CA VAL A 241 4.08 12.84 1.05
C VAL A 241 5.01 11.93 1.83
N PHE A 242 6.11 12.47 2.34
CA PHE A 242 7.02 11.77 3.24
C PHE A 242 7.09 12.45 4.61
N ALA A 243 7.36 11.65 5.63
CA ALA A 243 7.78 12.13 6.94
C ALA A 243 8.90 11.24 7.44
N ARG A 244 9.86 11.79 8.19
CA ARG A 244 10.98 11.02 8.72
C ARG A 244 11.11 11.17 10.23
N THR A 245 11.52 10.07 10.86
CA THR A 245 12.14 10.07 12.19
C THR A 245 13.64 9.86 12.02
N PRO A 246 14.46 9.87 13.08
CA PRO A 246 15.86 9.50 12.97
C PRO A 246 16.11 8.09 12.41
N THR A 247 15.13 7.19 12.50
CA THR A 247 15.24 5.77 12.14
C THR A 247 14.35 5.34 10.98
N ASP A 248 13.22 6.02 10.77
CA ASP A 248 12.15 5.56 9.89
C ASP A 248 11.73 6.61 8.86
N VAL A 249 11.17 6.13 7.76
CA VAL A 249 10.52 6.93 6.72
C VAL A 249 9.09 6.44 6.59
N PHE A 250 8.16 7.38 6.68
CA PHE A 250 6.74 7.17 6.46
C PHE A 250 6.35 7.77 5.12
N CYS A 251 5.47 7.10 4.39
CA CYS A 251 5.01 7.51 3.06
C CYS A 251 3.48 7.56 3.04
N ALA A 252 2.92 8.74 2.86
CA ALA A 252 1.49 8.96 2.64
C ALA A 252 1.25 9.10 1.13
N TRP A 253 1.24 7.97 0.43
CA TRP A 253 1.12 7.95 -1.03
C TRP A 253 -0.17 7.31 -1.50
N ASN A 254 -0.96 8.04 -2.27
CA ASN A 254 -2.03 7.50 -3.09
C ASN A 254 -2.24 8.48 -4.25
N ARG A 255 -1.78 8.09 -5.44
CA ARG A 255 -1.75 8.98 -6.62
C ARG A 255 -3.12 9.57 -6.93
N ASN A 256 -4.16 8.74 -6.95
CA ASN A 256 -5.52 9.18 -7.24
C ASN A 256 -6.02 10.20 -6.19
N ARG A 257 -5.74 9.98 -4.89
CA ARG A 257 -6.14 10.93 -3.83
C ARG A 257 -5.39 12.26 -3.91
N ILE A 258 -4.09 12.23 -4.22
CA ILE A 258 -3.29 13.44 -4.42
C ILE A 258 -3.79 14.20 -5.64
N HIS A 259 -3.94 13.53 -6.79
CA HIS A 259 -4.41 14.14 -8.04
C HIS A 259 -5.81 14.74 -7.91
N ASN A 260 -6.73 14.05 -7.24
CA ASN A 260 -8.07 14.59 -7.00
C ASN A 260 -8.03 15.75 -6.00
N GLY A 261 -7.16 15.70 -5.00
CA GLY A 261 -6.99 16.80 -4.04
C GLY A 261 -6.49 18.09 -4.71
N LEU A 262 -5.50 17.97 -5.60
CA LEU A 262 -4.93 19.09 -6.37
C LEU A 262 -5.92 19.76 -7.34
N LYS A 263 -7.06 19.11 -7.66
CA LYS A 263 -8.11 19.62 -8.55
C LYS A 263 -9.28 20.28 -7.81
N LEU A 264 -9.32 20.18 -6.48
CA LEU A 264 -10.44 20.73 -5.71
C LEU A 264 -10.40 22.27 -5.75
N PRO A 265 -11.53 22.96 -6.02
CA PRO A 265 -11.56 24.41 -6.19
C PRO A 265 -11.00 25.20 -5.00
N ASP A 266 -11.26 24.72 -3.78
CA ASP A 266 -10.86 25.39 -2.54
C ASP A 266 -9.56 24.84 -1.94
N ALA A 267 -8.87 23.92 -2.63
CA ALA A 267 -7.61 23.39 -2.13
C ALA A 267 -6.49 24.43 -2.21
N PRO A 268 -5.56 24.47 -1.22
CA PRO A 268 -4.42 25.37 -1.26
C PRO A 268 -3.58 25.18 -2.52
N ALA A 269 -3.06 26.28 -3.06
CA ALA A 269 -2.11 26.22 -4.16
C ALA A 269 -0.83 25.50 -3.71
N CYS A 270 -0.33 24.61 -4.56
CA CYS A 270 0.92 23.89 -4.36
C CYS A 270 2.02 24.44 -5.25
N SER A 271 3.26 24.43 -4.76
CA SER A 271 4.43 24.84 -5.53
C SER A 271 4.65 23.94 -6.76
N ASP A 272 5.30 24.49 -7.78
CA ASP A 272 5.69 23.72 -8.97
C ASP A 272 6.65 22.58 -8.59
N ALA A 273 7.53 22.81 -7.62
CA ALA A 273 8.44 21.79 -7.09
C ALA A 273 7.68 20.64 -6.41
N LEU A 274 6.61 20.90 -5.65
CA LEU A 274 5.79 19.83 -5.06
C LEU A 274 5.14 18.98 -6.15
N ARG A 275 4.58 19.63 -7.19
CA ARG A 275 3.97 18.93 -8.33
C ARG A 275 5.00 18.09 -9.09
N GLU A 276 6.18 18.64 -9.34
CA GLU A 276 7.30 17.92 -9.96
C GLU A 276 7.73 16.71 -9.12
N GLY A 277 7.86 16.87 -7.81
CA GLY A 277 8.21 15.79 -6.88
C GLY A 277 7.19 14.65 -6.87
N VAL A 278 5.89 14.97 -6.88
CA VAL A 278 4.81 13.97 -6.97
C VAL A 278 4.91 13.17 -8.26
N GLU A 279 5.15 13.82 -9.40
CA GLU A 279 5.28 13.13 -10.68
C GLU A 279 6.56 12.28 -10.78
N LEU A 280 7.69 12.77 -10.26
CA LEU A 280 8.92 12.00 -10.21
C LEU A 280 8.79 10.77 -9.29
N LEU A 281 8.13 10.90 -8.15
CA LEU A 281 7.91 9.77 -7.25
C LEU A 281 7.06 8.67 -7.90
N ASP A 282 6.00 9.03 -8.62
CA ASP A 282 5.20 8.05 -9.38
C ASP A 282 6.05 7.31 -10.43
N GLN A 283 6.91 8.04 -11.14
CA GLN A 283 7.84 7.44 -12.10
C GLN A 283 8.81 6.48 -11.41
N ILE A 284 9.39 6.86 -10.27
CA ILE A 284 10.29 6.01 -9.48
C ILE A 284 9.59 4.71 -9.06
N LEU A 285 8.37 4.81 -8.52
CA LEU A 285 7.60 3.65 -8.05
C LEU A 285 7.28 2.64 -9.16
N ARG A 286 7.16 3.09 -10.41
CA ARG A 286 6.87 2.26 -11.59
C ARG A 286 8.09 1.67 -12.28
N ARG A 287 9.31 2.01 -11.83
CA ARG A 287 10.52 1.44 -12.42
C ARG A 287 10.56 -0.07 -12.12
N PRO A 288 10.89 -0.92 -13.12
CA PRO A 288 10.83 -2.37 -12.97
C PRO A 288 11.95 -2.98 -12.11
N GLN A 289 13.03 -2.23 -11.84
CA GLN A 289 14.19 -2.65 -11.05
C GLN A 289 14.07 -2.27 -9.57
#